data_AF-A0A080ZA95-F1
#
_entry.id   AF-A0A080ZA95-F1
#
_cell.length_a   1.000
_cell.length_b   1.000
_cell.length_c   1.000
_cell.angle_alpha   90.00
_cell.angle_beta   90.00
_cell.angle_gamma   90.00
#
_symmetry.space_group_name_H-M   'P 1'
#
loop_
_entity.id
_entity.type
_entity.pdbx_description
1 polymer ?
#
loop_
_entity_poly.entity_id
_entity_poly.type
_entity_poly.pdbx_seq_one_letter_code
_entity_poly.pdbx_strand_id
1 'polypeptide(L)'
;MARPSPANNEMGNVRVCCRVRPQNAKELTMTSAQRCVFTENQTIEVKVGASEEEDIAPKAHFSADFYAILQSNEGSPQKFTFDHVFGEEDNQKTVFENVALPVVQGTAQYSSSSHY
;
A
#
# COMPACT_ATOMS: atom_id res chain seq x y z
N MET A 1 -11.30 32.89 18.96
CA MET A 1 -10.69 33.23 17.65
C MET A 1 -9.90 32.02 17.20
N ALA A 2 -10.21 31.46 16.02
CA ALA A 2 -9.52 30.26 15.52
C ALA A 2 -8.13 30.63 15.01
N ARG A 3 -7.12 29.83 15.38
CA ARG A 3 -5.74 29.97 14.92
C ARG A 3 -5.70 29.66 13.41
N PRO A 4 -5.10 30.51 12.56
CA PRO A 4 -4.95 30.19 11.15
C PRO A 4 -4.01 29.00 11.01
N SER A 5 -4.52 27.90 10.45
CA SER A 5 -3.73 26.71 10.11
C SER A 5 -2.66 27.10 9.09
N PRO A 6 -1.42 26.60 9.22
CA PRO A 6 -0.41 26.81 8.19
C PRO A 6 -0.90 26.16 6.89
N ALA A 7 -0.94 26.94 5.84
CA ALA A 7 -1.24 26.48 4.49
C ALA A 7 -0.15 25.49 4.06
N ASN A 8 -0.44 24.19 4.09
CA ASN A 8 0.16 23.25 3.14
C ASN A 8 -0.62 21.92 3.09
N ASN A 9 -1.19 21.69 1.91
CA ASN A 9 -1.75 20.48 1.33
C ASN A 9 -2.96 19.83 2.01
N GLU A 10 -3.91 19.48 1.15
CA GLU A 10 -5.24 18.89 1.34
C GLU A 10 -5.23 17.48 1.97
N MET A 11 -4.23 17.17 2.80
CA MET A 11 -4.09 15.87 3.44
C MET A 11 -4.89 15.87 4.73
N GLY A 12 -5.95 15.06 4.75
CA GLY A 12 -6.81 14.90 5.92
C GLY A 12 -6.05 14.40 7.16
N ASN A 13 -6.76 14.31 8.28
CA ASN A 13 -6.18 13.91 9.59
C ASN A 13 -5.64 12.46 9.61
N VAL A 14 -5.89 11.68 8.55
CA VAL A 14 -5.45 10.30 8.42
C VAL A 14 -4.65 10.18 7.12
N ARG A 15 -3.45 9.60 7.23
CA ARG A 15 -2.62 9.24 6.08
C ARG A 15 -2.53 7.73 5.99
N VAL A 16 -2.84 7.17 4.83
CA VAL A 16 -2.78 5.74 4.51
C VAL A 16 -1.66 5.52 3.51
N CYS A 17 -0.61 4.84 3.95
CA CYS A 17 0.48 4.42 3.10
C CYS A 17 0.45 2.90 2.92
N CYS A 18 0.82 2.42 1.74
CA CYS A 18 1.00 0.99 1.48
C CYS A 18 2.47 0.70 1.11
N ARG A 19 2.98 -0.49 1.48
CA ARG A 19 4.34 -0.94 1.13
C ARG A 19 4.29 -2.33 0.52
N VAL A 20 4.81 -2.45 -0.69
CA VAL A 20 5.03 -3.74 -1.35
C VAL A 20 6.37 -4.28 -0.89
N ARG A 21 6.38 -5.51 -0.36
CA ARG A 21 7.61 -6.18 0.03
C ARG A 21 8.30 -6.80 -1.20
N PRO A 22 9.63 -6.88 -1.22
CA PRO A 22 10.34 -7.73 -2.16
C PRO A 22 9.87 -9.19 -2.10
N GLN A 23 9.97 -9.88 -3.24
CA GLN A 23 9.79 -11.32 -3.27
C GLN A 23 10.83 -12.02 -2.41
N ASN A 24 10.41 -13.01 -1.63
CA ASN A 24 11.35 -13.81 -0.85
C ASN A 24 11.96 -14.93 -1.71
N ALA A 25 13.04 -15.57 -1.22
CA ALA A 25 13.74 -16.61 -1.96
C ALA A 25 12.84 -17.80 -2.36
N LYS A 26 11.86 -18.17 -1.52
CA LYS A 26 10.93 -19.27 -1.81
C LYS A 26 10.01 -18.92 -2.98
N GLU A 27 9.52 -17.68 -3.01
CA GLU A 27 8.69 -17.16 -4.10
C GLU A 27 9.44 -17.12 -5.43
N LEU A 28 10.73 -16.77 -5.41
CA LEU A 28 11.56 -16.74 -6.62
C LEU A 28 11.82 -18.15 -7.18
N THR A 29 11.91 -19.16 -6.32
CA THR A 29 12.20 -20.55 -6.74
C THR A 29 10.96 -21.34 -7.19
N MET A 30 9.76 -20.86 -6.87
CA MET A 30 8.53 -21.59 -7.18
C MET A 30 8.04 -21.23 -8.58
N THR A 31 8.08 -22.18 -9.51
CA THR A 31 7.70 -21.97 -10.92
C THR A 31 6.27 -21.44 -11.11
N SER A 32 5.37 -21.73 -10.17
CA SER A 32 3.98 -21.25 -10.19
C SER A 32 3.75 -19.93 -9.46
N ALA A 33 4.78 -19.34 -8.82
CA ALA A 33 4.63 -18.06 -8.16
C ALA A 33 4.62 -16.95 -9.22
N GLN A 34 3.48 -16.26 -9.33
CA GLN A 34 3.32 -15.14 -10.24
C GLN A 34 3.25 -13.83 -9.46
N ARG A 35 3.85 -12.78 -10.03
CA ARG A 35 3.71 -11.42 -9.52
C ARG A 35 2.26 -10.96 -9.74
N CYS A 36 1.55 -10.71 -8.65
CA CYS A 36 0.15 -10.26 -8.69
C CYS A 36 -0.03 -8.79 -8.30
N VAL A 37 1.01 -8.11 -7.81
CA VAL A 37 0.95 -6.71 -7.36
C VAL A 37 1.86 -5.84 -8.24
N PHE A 38 1.29 -4.75 -8.75
CA PHE A 38 1.93 -3.77 -9.60
C PHE A 38 1.74 -2.39 -8.99
N THR A 39 2.78 -1.55 -9.06
CA THR A 39 2.77 -0.22 -8.46
C THR A 39 2.97 0.82 -9.55
N GLU A 40 2.10 1.83 -9.56
CA GLU A 40 2.20 3.00 -10.44
C GLU A 40 1.93 4.26 -9.60
N ASN A 41 2.96 5.07 -9.36
CA ASN A 41 2.88 6.26 -8.52
C ASN A 41 2.29 5.94 -7.13
N GLN A 42 1.16 6.54 -6.78
CA GLN A 42 0.43 6.34 -5.53
C GLN A 42 -0.65 5.25 -5.63
N THR A 43 -0.55 4.39 -6.63
CA THR A 43 -1.56 3.39 -6.93
C THR A 43 -0.99 1.98 -6.92
N ILE A 44 -1.75 1.05 -6.34
CA ILE A 44 -1.52 -0.38 -6.42
C ILE A 44 -2.55 -1.00 -7.34
N GLU A 45 -2.09 -1.83 -8.26
CA GLU A 45 -2.90 -2.65 -9.15
C GLU A 45 -2.67 -4.13 -8.83
N VAL A 46 -3.75 -4.86 -8.57
CA VAL A 46 -3.72 -6.30 -8.31
C VAL A 46 -4.26 -7.05 -9.51
N LYS A 47 -3.42 -7.89 -10.13
CA LYS A 47 -3.80 -8.80 -11.21
C LYS A 47 -3.84 -10.22 -10.67
N VAL A 48 -5.01 -10.84 -10.72
CA VAL A 48 -5.14 -12.28 -10.51
C VAL A 48 -4.79 -12.96 -11.83
N GLY A 49 -3.89 -13.94 -11.81
CA GLY A 49 -3.56 -14.70 -13.00
C GLY A 49 -4.84 -15.33 -13.57
N ALA A 50 -5.20 -14.95 -14.80
CA ALA A 50 -6.09 -15.75 -15.62
C ALA A 50 -5.27 -16.98 -16.03
N SER A 51 -5.31 -18.04 -15.23
CA SER A 51 -4.90 -19.34 -15.72
C SER A 51 -5.95 -19.76 -16.75
N GLU A 52 -5.64 -19.61 -18.03
CA GLU A 52 -6.42 -20.14 -19.16
C GLU A 52 -6.37 -21.68 -19.24
N GLU A 53 -5.99 -22.37 -18.16
CA GLU A 53 -6.05 -23.82 -18.03
C GLU A 53 -7.11 -24.18 -16.99
N GLU A 54 -8.20 -24.77 -17.47
CA GLU A 54 -9.20 -25.48 -16.66
C GLU A 54 -8.47 -26.49 -15.75
N ASP A 55 -8.96 -26.67 -14.52
CA ASP A 55 -8.59 -27.70 -13.53
C ASP A 55 -7.50 -27.45 -12.47
N ILE A 56 -6.96 -26.24 -12.30
CA ILE A 56 -6.22 -25.94 -11.05
C ILE A 56 -6.79 -24.70 -10.39
N ALA A 57 -7.79 -24.93 -9.52
CA ALA A 57 -8.29 -23.92 -8.60
C ALA A 57 -7.10 -23.21 -7.92
N PRO A 58 -7.01 -21.87 -7.97
CA PRO A 58 -5.94 -21.14 -7.33
C PRO A 58 -6.05 -21.37 -5.82
N LYS A 59 -5.29 -22.33 -5.29
CA LYS A 59 -5.13 -22.59 -3.87
C LYS A 59 -4.25 -21.50 -3.27
N ALA A 60 -4.74 -20.26 -3.27
CA ALA A 60 -4.22 -19.30 -2.34
C ALA A 60 -5.06 -19.37 -1.06
N HIS A 61 -4.38 -19.32 0.07
CA HIS A 61 -4.92 -19.26 1.42
C HIS A 61 -5.67 -17.93 1.71
N PHE A 62 -6.30 -17.33 0.69
CA PHE A 62 -7.12 -16.13 0.83
C PHE A 62 -8.59 -16.53 1.01
N SER A 63 -9.36 -15.71 1.71
CA SER A 63 -10.78 -16.00 1.94
C SER A 63 -11.52 -16.10 0.60
N ALA A 64 -12.52 -17.00 0.53
CA ALA A 64 -13.38 -17.14 -0.64
C ALA A 64 -14.05 -15.81 -1.02
N ASP A 65 -14.35 -14.97 -0.01
CA ASP A 65 -14.94 -13.64 -0.20
C ASP A 65 -13.98 -12.69 -0.96
N PHE A 66 -12.68 -12.78 -0.72
CA PHE A 66 -11.68 -11.96 -1.40
C PHE A 66 -11.55 -12.36 -2.88
N TYR A 67 -11.58 -13.67 -3.16
CA TYR A 67 -11.62 -14.19 -4.52
C TYR A 67 -12.91 -13.77 -5.26
N ALA A 68 -14.06 -13.81 -4.59
CA ALA A 68 -15.33 -13.36 -5.18
C ALA A 68 -15.29 -11.87 -5.55
N ILE A 69 -14.68 -11.02 -4.71
CA ILE A 69 -14.50 -9.59 -5.01
C ILE A 69 -13.59 -9.41 -6.24
N LEU A 70 -12.48 -10.14 -6.31
CA LEU A 70 -11.53 -10.06 -7.43
C LEU A 70 -12.11 -10.62 -8.74
N GLN A 71 -12.99 -11.63 -8.68
CA GLN A 71 -13.64 -12.24 -9.85
C GLN A 71 -14.91 -11.50 -10.31
N SER A 72 -15.55 -10.72 -9.44
CA SER A 72 -16.78 -9.98 -9.77
C SER A 72 -16.59 -8.88 -10.82
N ASN A 73 -15.35 -8.47 -11.06
CA ASN A 73 -14.98 -7.54 -12.12
C ASN A 73 -14.32 -8.35 -13.25
N GLU A 74 -15.05 -8.58 -14.34
CA GLU A 74 -14.67 -9.35 -15.55
C GLU A 74 -13.23 -9.07 -16.05
N GLY A 75 -12.23 -9.70 -15.45
CA GLY A 75 -10.83 -9.60 -15.87
C GLY A 75 -10.17 -8.22 -15.70
N SER A 76 -10.84 -7.22 -15.12
CA SER A 76 -10.25 -5.90 -14.94
C SER A 76 -9.38 -5.87 -13.67
N PRO A 77 -8.11 -5.43 -13.76
CA PRO A 77 -7.24 -5.31 -12.60
C PRO A 77 -7.84 -4.43 -11.49
N GLN A 78 -7.75 -4.87 -10.24
CA GLN A 78 -8.26 -4.08 -9.12
C GLN A 78 -7.25 -2.99 -8.74
N LYS A 79 -7.68 -1.73 -8.80
CA LYS A 79 -6.83 -0.55 -8.61
C LYS A 79 -7.16 0.15 -7.28
N PHE A 80 -6.14 0.48 -6.49
CA PHE A 80 -6.24 1.11 -5.17
C PHE A 80 -5.30 2.31 -5.05
N THR A 81 -5.84 3.48 -4.67
CA THR A 81 -5.05 4.70 -4.47
C THR A 81 -4.77 4.95 -2.99
N PHE A 82 -3.56 5.39 -2.67
CA PHE A 82 -3.10 5.69 -1.31
C PHE A 82 -2.46 7.08 -1.26
N ASP A 83 -2.18 7.62 -0.07
CA ASP A 83 -1.40 8.86 0.05
C ASP A 83 0.06 8.63 -0.36
N HIS A 84 0.55 7.40 -0.15
CA HIS A 84 1.87 6.98 -0.60
C HIS A 84 1.93 5.47 -0.80
N VAL A 85 2.63 5.03 -1.85
CA VAL A 85 2.93 3.63 -2.10
C VAL A 85 4.44 3.47 -2.16
N PHE A 86 4.98 2.61 -1.31
CA PHE A 86 6.39 2.24 -1.31
C PHE A 86 6.59 0.96 -2.13
N GLY A 87 7.51 1.01 -3.07
CA GLY A 87 7.95 -0.11 -3.90
C GLY A 87 8.87 -1.09 -3.17
N GLU A 88 9.31 -2.11 -3.89
CA GLU A 88 10.21 -3.14 -3.35
C GLU A 88 11.62 -2.59 -3.11
N GLU A 89 12.02 -1.60 -3.91
CA GLU A 89 13.25 -0.85 -3.85
C GLU A 89 13.31 0.13 -2.68
N ASP A 90 12.17 0.45 -2.06
CA ASP A 90 12.10 1.41 -0.96
C ASP A 90 12.63 0.80 0.35
N ASN A 91 13.68 1.44 0.84
CA ASN A 91 14.33 1.06 2.07
C ASN A 91 13.63 1.64 3.32
N GLN A 92 14.04 1.17 4.49
CA GLN A 92 13.44 1.57 5.76
C GLN A 92 13.62 3.05 6.09
N LYS A 93 14.71 3.68 5.60
CA LYS A 93 14.97 5.10 5.80
C LYS A 93 13.92 5.94 5.06
N THR A 94 13.67 5.63 3.79
CA THR A 94 12.63 6.32 2.99
C THR A 94 11.25 6.19 3.63
N VAL A 95 10.91 4.99 4.12
CA VAL A 95 9.63 4.75 4.83
C VAL A 95 9.54 5.59 6.11
N PHE A 96 10.61 5.64 6.91
CA PHE A 96 10.66 6.44 8.13
C PHE A 96 10.46 7.93 7.85
N GLU A 97 11.18 8.48 6.86
CA GLU A 97 11.14 9.90 6.51
C GLU A 97 9.75 10.35 6.04
N ASN A 98 9.01 9.50 5.32
CA ASN A 98 7.68 9.83 4.82
C ASN A 98 6.55 9.59 5.84
N VAL A 99 6.66 8.53 6.64
CA VAL A 99 5.59 8.09 7.55
C VAL A 99 5.78 8.61 8.97
N ALA A 100 6.90 8.25 9.60
CA ALA A 100 7.09 8.45 11.04
C ALA A 100 7.64 9.84 11.38
N LEU A 101 8.58 10.35 10.57
CA LEU A 101 9.23 11.63 10.83
C LEU A 101 8.23 12.80 10.97
N PRO A 102 7.20 12.96 10.10
CA PRO A 102 6.23 14.04 10.25
C PRO A 102 5.40 13.92 11.53
N VAL A 103 5.13 12.69 11.99
CA VAL A 103 4.40 12.45 13.25
C VAL A 103 5.25 12.87 14.44
N VAL A 104 6.54 12.49 14.46
CA VAL A 104 7.49 12.86 15.52
C VAL A 104 7.71 14.37 15.58
N GLN A 105 7.83 15.03 14.43
CA GLN A 105 7.98 16.48 14.37
C GLN A 105 6.70 17.20 14.85
N GLY A 106 5.53 16.68 14.47
CA GLY A 106 4.25 17.21 14.95
C GLY A 106 4.12 17.15 16.47
N THR A 107 4.53 16.05 17.11
CA THR A 107 4.47 15.92 18.57
C THR A 107 5.49 16.82 19.29
N ALA A 108 6.71 16.95 18.76
CA ALA A 108 7.74 17.82 19.32
C ALA A 108 7.38 19.32 19.26
N GLN A 109 6.67 19.74 18.22
CA GLN A 109 6.18 21.13 18.11
C GLN A 109 5.02 21.40 19.09
N TYR A 110 4.19 20.40 19.36
CA TYR A 110 3.08 20.52 20.31
C TYR A 110 3.58 20.67 21.75
N SER A 111 4.62 19.91 22.15
CA SER A 111 5.19 20.01 23.50
C SER A 111 5.86 21.37 23.75
N SER A 112 6.47 21.95 22.71
CA SER A 112 7.11 23.27 22.76
C SER A 112 6.10 24.42 22.83
N SER A 113 4.86 24.19 22.40
CA SER A 113 3.77 25.18 22.40
C SER A 113 2.91 25.17 23.67
N SER A 114 3.05 24.14 24.53
CA SER A 114 2.25 23.96 25.76
C SER A 114 2.89 24.58 27.02
N HIS A 115 4.05 25.22 26.88
CA HIS A 115 4.73 25.97 27.94
C HIS A 115 4.65 27.48 27.68
N TYR A 116 3.43 28.03 27.61
CA TYR A 116 3.13 29.46 27.80
C TYR A 116 1.70 29.61 28.29
#